data_AF-A0A949X7K6-F1
#
_entry.id   AF-A0A949X7K6-F1
#
_cell.length_a   1.000
_cell.length_b   1.000
_cell.length_c   1.000
_cell.angle_alpha   90.00
_cell.angle_beta   90.00
_cell.angle_gamma   90.00
#
_symmetry.space_group_name_H-M   'P 1'
#
loop_
_entity.id
_entity.type
_entity.pdbx_description
1 polymer ?
#
loop_
_entity_poly.entity_id
_entity_poly.type
_entity_poly.pdbx_seq_one_letter_code
_entity_poly.pdbx_strand_id
1 'polypeptide(L)'
;MHATVVPLLARIMLAALFIIAGFNKLNNVAGTAGYLGKLGVPSPGLVVWAVIAVELVGGLLVVIGWKTRWVAWGMAIFTLITAVLGHAFWNDPSQTTQFLKNLAIMGGFLMLAVAGPGQLSADRR
;
A
#
# COMPACT_ATOMS: atom_id res chain seq x y z
N MET A 1 16.18 -4.20 22.86
CA MET A 1 16.34 -3.26 21.72
C MET A 1 15.81 -3.81 20.40
N HIS A 2 16.22 -5.01 19.95
CA HIS A 2 15.80 -5.56 18.65
C HIS A 2 14.28 -5.65 18.45
N ALA A 3 13.53 -6.17 19.44
CA ALA A 3 12.08 -6.30 19.37
C ALA A 3 11.30 -4.96 19.36
N THR A 4 11.96 -3.84 19.63
CA THR A 4 11.36 -2.51 19.73
C THR A 4 11.53 -1.71 18.45
N VAL A 5 12.71 -1.79 17.83
CA VAL A 5 13.08 -0.98 16.65
C VAL A 5 12.75 -1.69 15.34
N VAL A 6 12.93 -3.01 15.26
CA VAL A 6 12.71 -3.77 14.03
C VAL A 6 11.27 -3.63 13.49
N PRO A 7 10.20 -3.72 14.30
CA PRO A 7 8.84 -3.54 13.80
C PRO A 7 8.58 -2.14 13.25
N LEU A 8 9.20 -1.10 13.83
CA LEU A 8 9.09 0.27 13.33
C LEU A 8 9.77 0.40 11.96
N LEU A 9 10.99 -0.12 11.82
CA LEU A 9 11.71 -0.12 10.55
C LEU A 9 10.94 -0.89 9.47
N ALA A 10 10.39 -2.06 9.80
CA ALA A 10 9.57 -2.83 8.87
C ALA A 10 8.33 -2.03 8.40
N ARG A 11 7.65 -1.34 9.32
CA ARG A 11 6.50 -0.48 8.97
C ARG A 11 6.90 0.69 8.08
N ILE A 12 8.03 1.33 8.34
CA ILE A 12 8.57 2.40 7.49
C ILE A 12 8.87 1.87 6.09
N MET A 13 9.56 0.73 5.98
CA MET A 13 9.91 0.12 4.69
C MET A 13 8.66 -0.29 3.88
N LEU A 14 7.67 -0.89 4.54
CA LEU A 14 6.39 -1.25 3.90
C LEU A 14 5.61 -0.01 3.45
N ALA A 15 5.57 1.04 4.27
CA ALA A 15 4.78 2.24 3.98
C ALA A 15 5.44 3.19 2.98
N ALA A 16 6.78 3.20 2.89
CA ALA A 16 7.53 4.16 2.08
C ALA A 16 7.07 4.19 0.62
N LEU A 17 6.85 3.01 0.02
CA LEU A 17 6.38 2.89 -1.36
C LEU A 17 5.02 3.60 -1.54
N PHE A 18 4.08 3.39 -0.62
CA PHE A 18 2.73 3.96 -0.72
C PHE A 18 2.74 5.47 -0.49
N ILE A 19 3.51 5.95 0.50
CA ILE A 19 3.61 7.38 0.77
C ILE A 19 4.17 8.10 -0.47
N ILE A 20 5.29 7.61 -1.03
CA ILE A 20 5.91 8.18 -2.23
C ILE A 20 4.94 8.09 -3.42
N ALA A 21 4.31 6.94 -3.64
CA ALA A 21 3.37 6.74 -4.75
C ALA A 21 2.15 7.67 -4.64
N GLY A 22 1.60 7.85 -3.44
CA GLY A 22 0.46 8.71 -3.17
C GLY A 22 0.79 10.19 -3.39
N PHE A 23 1.98 10.63 -2.98
CA PHE A 23 2.45 11.99 -3.27
C PHE A 23 2.64 12.22 -4.77
N ASN A 24 3.20 11.26 -5.48
CA ASN A 24 3.34 11.36 -6.94
C ASN A 24 1.97 11.42 -7.64
N LYS A 25 0.97 10.65 -7.16
CA LYS A 25 -0.40 10.70 -7.69
C LYS A 25 -1.12 12.00 -7.33
N LEU A 26 -0.89 12.59 -6.15
CA LEU A 26 -1.39 13.93 -5.81
C LEU A 26 -0.86 14.99 -6.77
N ASN A 27 0.40 14.91 -7.17
CA ASN A 27 1.01 15.84 -8.11
C ASN A 27 0.60 15.58 -9.58
N ASN A 28 -0.06 14.45 -9.87
CA ASN A 28 -0.52 14.09 -11.20
C ASN A 28 -1.85 13.33 -11.17
N VAL A 29 -2.88 13.97 -10.60
CA VAL A 29 -4.21 13.36 -10.44
C VAL A 29 -4.82 13.03 -11.80
N ALA A 30 -4.77 13.96 -12.75
CA ALA A 30 -5.36 13.78 -14.08
C ALA A 30 -4.71 12.62 -14.85
N GLY A 31 -3.37 12.53 -14.84
CA GLY A 31 -2.65 11.42 -15.47
C GLY A 31 -2.97 10.08 -14.83
N THR A 32 -3.06 10.04 -13.49
CA THR A 32 -3.43 8.83 -12.76
C THR A 32 -4.87 8.40 -13.06
N ALA A 33 -5.83 9.33 -13.07
CA ALA A 33 -7.22 9.04 -13.45
C ALA A 33 -7.29 8.51 -14.90
N GLY A 34 -6.53 9.10 -15.83
CA GLY A 34 -6.43 8.61 -17.20
C GLY A 34 -5.89 7.18 -17.27
N TYR A 35 -4.87 6.86 -16.48
CA TYR A 35 -4.34 5.49 -16.38
C TYR A 35 -5.37 4.51 -15.81
N LEU A 36 -6.06 4.86 -14.72
CA LEU A 36 -7.14 4.04 -14.16
C LEU A 36 -8.28 3.80 -15.18
N GLY A 37 -8.60 4.79 -16.01
CA GLY A 37 -9.55 4.63 -17.10
C GLY A 37 -9.11 3.59 -18.13
N LYS A 38 -7.82 3.55 -18.48
CA LYS A 38 -7.26 2.50 -19.37
C LYS A 38 -7.33 1.10 -18.75
N LEU A 39 -7.30 1.01 -17.42
CA LEU A 39 -7.47 -0.24 -16.69
C LEU A 39 -8.95 -0.67 -16.56
N GLY A 40 -9.89 0.11 -17.10
CA GLY A 40 -11.32 -0.21 -17.03
C GLY A 40 -11.96 0.07 -15.67
N VAL A 41 -11.29 0.85 -14.79
CA VAL A 41 -11.83 1.20 -13.47
C VAL A 41 -13.04 2.14 -13.64
N PRO A 42 -14.22 1.79 -13.07
CA PRO A 42 -15.39 2.67 -13.12
C PRO A 42 -15.11 4.01 -12.45
N SER A 43 -15.64 5.10 -13.01
CA SER A 43 -15.53 6.45 -12.42
C SER A 43 -14.08 6.83 -12.01
N PRO A 44 -13.08 6.76 -12.92
CA PRO A 44 -11.67 6.89 -12.56
C PRO A 44 -11.32 8.23 -11.91
N GLY A 45 -12.04 9.31 -12.25
CA GLY A 45 -11.88 10.63 -11.63
C GLY A 45 -12.28 10.69 -10.15
N LEU A 46 -13.15 9.79 -9.68
CA LEU A 46 -13.47 9.64 -8.26
C LEU A 46 -12.54 8.64 -7.59
N VAL A 47 -12.30 7.49 -8.24
CA VAL A 47 -11.48 6.41 -7.67
C VAL A 47 -10.03 6.84 -7.46
N VAL A 48 -9.49 7.74 -8.30
CA VAL A 48 -8.13 8.27 -8.10
C VAL A 48 -7.93 8.90 -6.72
N TRP A 49 -8.93 9.60 -6.19
CA TRP A 49 -8.84 10.22 -4.86
C TRP A 49 -8.89 9.18 -3.75
N ALA A 50 -9.68 8.12 -3.93
CA ALA A 50 -9.69 6.98 -3.01
C ALA A 50 -8.34 6.26 -3.00
N VAL A 51 -7.73 6.03 -4.17
CA VAL A 51 -6.38 5.44 -4.30
C VAL A 51 -5.35 6.30 -3.57
N ILE A 52 -5.33 7.61 -3.84
CA ILE A 52 -4.42 8.56 -3.17
C ILE A 52 -4.62 8.54 -1.65
N ALA A 53 -5.87 8.56 -1.19
CA ALA A 53 -6.19 8.55 0.22
C ALA A 53 -5.71 7.26 0.90
N VAL A 54 -5.94 6.09 0.29
CA VAL A 54 -5.46 4.80 0.82
C VAL A 54 -3.94 4.77 0.89
N GLU A 55 -3.25 5.22 -0.16
CA GLU A 55 -1.79 5.20 -0.20
C GLU A 55 -1.15 6.13 0.85
N LEU A 56 -1.64 7.37 0.96
CA LEU A 56 -1.09 8.35 1.89
C LEU A 56 -1.53 8.10 3.33
N VAL A 57 -2.86 8.05 3.56
CA VAL A 57 -3.40 7.89 4.91
C VAL A 57 -3.07 6.49 5.43
N GLY A 58 -3.24 5.45 4.61
CA GLY A 58 -2.87 4.09 4.99
C GLY A 58 -1.38 3.95 5.27
N GLY A 59 -0.51 4.49 4.41
CA GLY A 59 0.94 4.51 4.64
C GLY A 59 1.32 5.22 5.94
N LEU A 60 0.77 6.41 6.20
CA LEU A 60 1.03 7.16 7.42
C LEU A 60 0.53 6.44 8.67
N LEU A 61 -0.68 5.85 8.64
CA LEU A 61 -1.22 5.09 9.77
C LEU A 61 -0.39 3.84 10.07
N VAL A 62 0.18 3.19 9.06
CA VAL A 62 1.15 2.10 9.25
C VAL A 62 2.40 2.60 9.97
N VAL A 63 2.99 3.73 9.55
CA VAL A 63 4.21 4.28 10.20
C VAL A 63 3.94 4.73 11.63
N ILE A 64 2.82 5.40 11.87
CA ILE A 64 2.39 5.82 13.22
C ILE A 64 2.07 4.58 14.08
N GLY A 65 1.62 3.50 13.45
CA GLY A 65 1.18 2.28 14.11
C GLY A 65 -0.13 2.51 14.84
N TRP A 66 -1.11 3.10 14.13
CA TRP A 66 -2.47 3.34 14.61
C TRP A 66 -3.45 2.40 13.90
N LYS A 67 -4.26 1.67 14.66
CA LYS A 67 -5.13 0.58 14.19
C LYS A 67 -4.41 -0.37 13.22
N THR A 68 -3.16 -0.66 13.52
CA THR A 68 -2.17 -1.27 12.62
C THR A 68 -2.68 -2.56 12.00
N ARG A 69 -3.34 -3.43 12.77
CA ARG A 69 -3.87 -4.70 12.25
C ARG A 69 -4.91 -4.49 11.16
N TRP A 70 -5.84 -3.56 11.38
CA TRP A 70 -6.90 -3.25 10.42
C TRP A 70 -6.37 -2.52 9.19
N VAL A 71 -5.47 -1.56 9.40
CA VAL A 71 -4.82 -0.84 8.31
C VAL A 71 -3.97 -1.79 7.47
N ALA A 72 -3.21 -2.70 8.09
CA ALA A 72 -2.42 -3.70 7.38
C ALA A 72 -3.27 -4.64 6.51
N TRP A 73 -4.44 -5.09 7.00
CA TRP A 73 -5.40 -5.83 6.16
C TRP A 73 -5.88 -5.02 4.97
N GLY A 74 -6.27 -3.75 5.19
CA GLY A 74 -6.68 -2.85 4.12
C GLY A 74 -5.58 -2.63 3.07
N MET A 75 -4.35 -2.41 3.53
CA MET A 75 -3.17 -2.24 2.67
C MET A 75 -2.83 -3.52 1.90
N ALA A 76 -2.95 -4.70 2.51
CA ALA A 76 -2.75 -5.98 1.85
C ALA A 76 -3.75 -6.18 0.69
N ILE A 77 -5.04 -5.96 0.96
CA ILE A 77 -6.11 -6.06 -0.05
C ILE A 77 -5.89 -5.05 -1.16
N PHE A 78 -5.60 -3.79 -0.82
CA PHE A 78 -5.30 -2.75 -1.80
C PHE A 78 -4.09 -3.09 -2.67
N THR A 79 -3.02 -3.62 -2.08
CA THR A 79 -1.81 -4.03 -2.80
C THR A 79 -2.10 -5.18 -3.77
N LEU A 80 -2.95 -6.13 -3.38
CA LEU A 80 -3.39 -7.21 -4.27
C LEU A 80 -4.20 -6.66 -5.44
N ILE A 81 -5.16 -5.76 -5.18
CA ILE A 81 -5.98 -5.14 -6.24
C ILE A 81 -5.09 -4.39 -7.23
N THR A 82 -4.12 -3.59 -6.76
CA THR A 82 -3.20 -2.87 -7.67
C THR A 82 -2.28 -3.81 -8.44
N ALA A 83 -1.87 -4.95 -7.87
CA ALA A 83 -1.12 -5.98 -8.59
C ALA A 83 -1.95 -6.57 -9.74
N VAL A 84 -3.18 -6.99 -9.46
CA VAL A 84 -4.06 -7.62 -10.44
C VAL A 84 -4.48 -6.65 -11.54
N LEU A 85 -4.75 -5.39 -11.22
CA LEU A 85 -5.19 -4.41 -12.22
C LEU A 85 -4.03 -3.76 -12.97
N GLY A 86 -2.98 -3.32 -12.28
CA GLY A 86 -1.88 -2.55 -12.87
C GLY A 86 -0.71 -3.40 -13.37
N HIS A 87 -0.57 -4.64 -12.89
CA HIS A 87 0.58 -5.50 -13.12
C HIS A 87 0.19 -6.93 -13.51
N ALA A 88 -0.95 -7.11 -14.18
CA ALA A 88 -1.41 -8.39 -14.73
C ALA A 88 -0.38 -9.02 -15.70
N PHE A 89 0.58 -9.78 -15.18
CA PHE A 89 1.68 -10.34 -15.97
C PHE A 89 1.22 -11.34 -17.05
N TRP A 90 0.02 -11.90 -16.89
CA TRP A 90 -0.62 -12.76 -17.88
C TRP A 90 -1.08 -12.00 -19.14
N ASN A 91 -1.28 -10.67 -19.04
CA ASN A 91 -1.57 -9.80 -20.19
C ASN A 91 -0.29 -9.16 -20.75
N ASP A 92 0.70 -8.90 -19.88
CA ASP A 92 1.98 -8.31 -20.25
C ASP A 92 3.11 -8.95 -19.42
N PRO A 93 3.88 -9.88 -20.00
CA PRO A 93 4.96 -10.58 -19.29
C PRO A 93 6.02 -9.65 -18.68
N SER A 94 6.19 -8.42 -19.19
CA SER A 94 7.14 -7.44 -18.62
C SER A 94 6.74 -7.00 -17.21
N GLN A 95 5.47 -7.19 -16.83
CA GLN A 95 4.94 -6.82 -15.51
C GLN A 95 5.20 -7.87 -14.42
N THR A 96 5.82 -9.00 -14.74
CA THR A 96 6.08 -10.11 -13.79
C THR A 96 6.75 -9.63 -12.50
N THR A 97 7.82 -8.84 -12.61
CA THR A 97 8.55 -8.32 -11.43
C THR A 97 7.68 -7.38 -10.60
N GLN A 98 6.86 -6.53 -11.23
CA GLN A 98 5.99 -5.60 -10.51
C GLN A 98 4.86 -6.33 -9.76
N PHE A 99 4.30 -7.38 -10.39
CA PHE A 99 3.32 -8.23 -9.75
C PHE A 99 3.90 -8.94 -8.52
N LEU A 100 5.05 -9.58 -8.67
CA LEU A 100 5.73 -10.30 -7.58
C LEU A 100 6.16 -9.36 -6.45
N LYS A 101 6.62 -8.14 -6.78
CA LYS A 101 6.90 -7.09 -5.79
C LYS A 101 5.66 -6.78 -4.95
N ASN A 102 4.51 -6.54 -5.59
CA ASN A 102 3.27 -6.27 -4.86
C ASN A 102 2.82 -7.48 -4.02
N LEU A 103 2.98 -8.71 -4.52
CA LEU A 103 2.67 -9.91 -3.76
C LEU A 103 3.56 -10.06 -2.50
N ALA A 104 4.85 -9.75 -2.63
CA ALA A 104 5.78 -9.74 -1.49
C ALA A 104 5.41 -8.66 -0.45
N ILE A 105 5.04 -7.46 -0.91
CA ILE A 105 4.58 -6.38 -0.03
C ILE A 105 3.28 -6.76 0.69
N MET A 106 2.33 -7.39 -0.02
CA MET A 106 1.12 -7.95 0.59
C MET A 106 1.48 -8.94 1.71
N GLY A 107 2.42 -9.85 1.46
CA GLY A 107 2.92 -10.78 2.48
C GLY A 107 3.47 -10.06 3.73
N GLY A 108 4.22 -8.98 3.54
CA GLY A 108 4.70 -8.13 4.62
C GLY A 108 3.58 -7.49 5.44
N PHE A 109 2.52 -7.00 4.79
CA PHE A 109 1.34 -6.48 5.48
C PHE A 109 0.55 -7.57 6.21
N LEU A 110 0.40 -8.76 5.63
CA LEU A 110 -0.27 -9.89 6.31
C LEU A 110 0.50 -10.30 7.58
N MET A 111 1.83 -10.37 7.49
CA MET A 111 2.68 -10.60 8.66
C MET A 111 2.49 -9.48 9.70
N LEU A 112 2.44 -8.22 9.28
CA LEU A 112 2.18 -7.08 10.17
C LEU A 112 0.78 -7.14 10.81
N ALA A 113 -0.23 -7.61 10.08
CA ALA A 113 -1.59 -7.76 10.59
C ALA A 113 -1.69 -8.77 11.73
N VAL A 114 -0.87 -9.83 11.68
CA VAL A 114 -0.78 -10.86 12.73
C VAL A 114 0.12 -10.40 13.88
N ALA A 115 1.36 -10.01 13.57
CA ALA A 115 2.38 -9.65 14.55
C ALA A 115 2.03 -8.37 15.33
N GLY A 116 1.31 -7.43 14.69
CA GLY A 116 1.01 -6.12 15.25
C GLY A 116 2.18 -5.12 15.14
N PRO A 117 1.99 -3.89 15.65
CA PRO A 117 2.87 -2.77 15.35
C PRO A 117 4.23 -2.75 16.05
N GLY A 118 4.41 -3.64 17.04
CA GLY A 118 5.50 -3.56 17.99
C GLY A 118 5.36 -2.37 18.95
N GLN A 119 6.34 -2.22 19.84
CA GLN A 119 6.18 -1.29 20.95
C GLN A 119 6.21 0.18 20.47
N LEU A 120 7.06 0.60 19.52
CA LEU A 120 7.10 2.01 19.08
C LEU A 120 5.91 2.38 18.18
N SER A 121 4.70 2.43 18.72
CA SER A 121 3.46 2.69 17.99
C SER A 121 2.40 3.37 18.83
N ALA A 122 1.44 4.02 18.16
CA ALA A 122 0.28 4.64 18.82
C ALA A 122 -0.72 3.62 19.39
N ASP A 123 -0.72 2.38 18.86
CA ASP A 123 -1.55 1.27 19.36
C ASP A 123 -1.08 0.68 20.70
N ARG A 124 0.01 1.20 21.29
CA ARG A 124 0.45 0.79 22.63
C ARG A 124 -0.69 0.97 23.65
N ARG A 125 -1.23 -0.15 24.09
CA ARG A 125 -1.70 -0.34 25.46
C ARG A 125 -0.62 -1.07 26.23
#